data_AF-I3IVT2-F1
#
_entry.id   AF-I3IVT2-F1
#
_cell.length_a   1.000
_cell.length_b   1.000
_cell.length_c   1.000
_cell.angle_alpha   90.00
_cell.angle_beta   90.00
_cell.angle_gamma   90.00
#
_symmetry.space_group_name_H-M   'P 1'
#
loop_
_entity.id
_entity.type
_entity.pdbx_description
1 polymer ?
#
loop_
_entity_poly.entity_id
_entity_poly.type
_entity_poly.pdbx_seq_one_letter_code
_entity_poly.pdbx_strand_id
1 'polypeptide(L)'
;MGALAVFPLLLLILQIGANSAKYEPNWKSIDSRPLPEWYDQAKFGIFIHWGVFSVPSFGSEWFWWYWQKQKQKPYVDFMQRNYPPDFKYQDFAPLFTAEFFDAKEWTDIFASSGAKYIVLTTKHHEGFTLWGSKNSWNWNAVDIGPKRDLVDEVVTALRNNGDIRVGLYHSLFEWFNPLFELDAANVFTTNYFPTSKTLPELYELVVKYKPEVLWSDGDGDAPDKYWNSTGFLAWLYNDSPVRDTVVTNDRWGYGSICTHGGYYTCSDRYQPGHLLKHKWENCMTIDKKSWGYRRNAPLSDYLTIDQLVSTLVETVSCGGNLLMNIGPTHDGRIAPIFEERLRQIGQWLKVNGEAIYNTTAWRAQNDSLTPDLWYTFRPQEKNIFSILLKWPNNGSVILNEPVVTGQTQVVLLGYGPLKWEPVKPSGLQVHLPQLSFSQMPCQWAWTLKLTGAT
;
A
#
# COMPACT_ATOMS: atom_id res chain seq x y z
N MET A 1 2.81 69.60 26.40
CA MET A 1 1.78 68.91 25.60
C MET A 1 2.51 67.99 24.64
N GLY A 2 2.70 66.72 25.02
CA GLY A 2 3.44 65.73 24.22
C GLY A 2 2.46 64.83 23.48
N ALA A 3 2.59 64.75 22.16
CA ALA A 3 1.77 63.91 21.30
C ALA A 3 2.22 62.45 21.39
N LEU A 4 1.29 61.56 21.72
CA LEU A 4 1.45 60.10 21.63
C LEU A 4 1.12 59.65 20.21
N ALA A 5 2.11 59.13 19.49
CA ALA A 5 1.93 58.45 18.22
C ALA A 5 1.60 56.98 18.48
N VAL A 6 0.43 56.53 18.02
CA VAL A 6 0.02 55.12 18.03
C VAL A 6 0.32 54.54 16.65
N PHE A 7 1.28 53.62 16.56
CA PHE A 7 1.53 52.80 15.36
C PHE A 7 0.61 51.57 15.39
N PRO A 8 -0.18 51.28 14.34
CA PRO A 8 -0.84 50.00 14.21
C PRO A 8 0.13 48.97 13.63
N LEU A 9 0.35 47.88 14.36
CA LEU A 9 1.10 46.71 13.90
C LEU A 9 0.20 45.95 12.90
N LEU A 10 0.45 46.12 11.60
CA LEU A 10 -0.18 45.31 10.57
C LEU A 10 0.43 43.89 10.63
N LEU A 11 -0.33 42.92 11.13
CA LEU A 11 -0.04 41.50 10.96
C LEU A 11 -0.26 41.14 9.49
N LEU A 12 0.84 40.98 8.74
CA LEU A 12 0.81 40.41 7.40
C LEU A 12 0.58 38.89 7.54
N ILE A 13 -0.67 38.45 7.41
CA ILE A 13 -0.99 37.04 7.19
C ILE A 13 -0.53 36.74 5.77
N LEU A 14 0.59 36.03 5.63
CA LEU A 14 0.99 35.36 4.38
C LEU A 14 -0.06 34.29 4.07
N GLN A 15 -1.10 34.67 3.32
CA GLN A 15 -1.89 33.71 2.57
C GLN A 15 -0.98 33.15 1.49
N ILE A 16 -0.41 31.97 1.74
CA ILE A 16 0.12 31.12 0.67
C ILE A 16 -1.11 30.63 -0.09
N GLY A 17 -1.59 31.46 -1.03
CA GLY A 17 -2.50 31.00 -2.06
C GLY A 17 -1.72 29.99 -2.89
N ALA A 18 -2.03 28.70 -2.73
CA ALA A 18 -1.63 27.69 -3.68
C ALA A 18 -2.21 28.12 -5.02
N ASN A 19 -1.35 28.64 -5.89
CA ASN A 19 -1.70 28.94 -7.27
C ASN A 19 -1.90 27.57 -7.92
N SER A 20 -3.10 27.00 -7.80
CA SER A 20 -3.44 25.69 -8.37
C SER A 20 -3.42 25.86 -9.87
N ALA A 21 -2.27 25.54 -10.48
CA ALA A 21 -2.19 25.36 -11.91
C ALA A 21 -3.18 24.25 -12.27
N LYS A 22 -4.17 24.59 -13.09
CA LYS A 22 -5.15 23.62 -13.57
C LYS A 22 -4.41 22.53 -14.34
N TYR A 23 -4.60 21.28 -13.95
CA TYR A 23 -4.00 20.13 -14.63
C TYR A 23 -4.74 19.88 -15.95
N GLU A 24 -4.02 19.91 -17.06
CA GLU A 24 -4.55 19.59 -18.38
C GLU A 24 -4.59 18.06 -18.58
N PRO A 25 -5.50 17.52 -19.43
CA PRO A 25 -5.68 16.08 -19.62
C PRO A 25 -4.59 15.46 -20.51
N ASN A 26 -3.33 15.62 -20.13
CA ASN A 26 -2.15 15.01 -20.75
C ASN A 26 -1.10 14.65 -19.70
N TRP A 27 -0.30 13.61 -19.97
CA TRP A 27 0.68 13.09 -19.01
C TRP A 27 1.71 14.11 -18.56
N LYS A 28 2.20 14.98 -19.45
CA LYS A 28 3.15 16.04 -19.07
C LYS A 28 2.59 16.95 -17.96
N SER A 29 1.29 17.30 -18.03
CA SER A 29 0.65 18.09 -16.99
C SER A 29 0.35 17.26 -15.75
N ILE A 30 -0.17 16.04 -15.91
CA ILE A 30 -0.54 15.16 -14.81
C ILE A 30 0.66 14.75 -13.96
N ASP A 31 1.74 14.31 -14.59
CA ASP A 31 2.97 13.86 -13.92
C ASP A 31 3.74 15.04 -13.27
N SER A 32 3.38 16.29 -13.60
CA SER A 32 3.94 17.46 -12.93
C SER A 32 3.32 17.73 -11.54
N ARG A 33 2.24 17.03 -11.19
CA ARG A 33 1.59 17.18 -9.88
C ARG A 33 2.53 16.69 -8.78
N PRO A 34 2.84 17.51 -7.76
CA PRO A 34 3.66 17.07 -6.66
C PRO A 34 2.98 15.94 -5.88
N LEU A 35 3.79 15.00 -5.40
CA LEU A 35 3.32 13.94 -4.51
C LEU A 35 2.84 14.57 -3.18
N PRO A 36 1.64 14.21 -2.67
CA PRO A 36 1.22 14.62 -1.34
C PRO A 36 2.20 14.12 -0.27
N GLU A 37 2.69 15.02 0.59
CA GLU A 37 3.75 14.71 1.58
C GLU A 37 3.39 13.54 2.49
N TRP A 38 2.11 13.44 2.89
CA TRP A 38 1.63 12.38 3.76
C TRP A 38 1.95 11.00 3.19
N TYR A 39 1.89 10.83 1.86
CA TYR A 39 2.09 9.53 1.23
C TYR A 39 3.54 9.11 1.32
N ASP A 40 4.49 10.04 1.10
CA ASP A 40 5.89 9.75 1.36
C ASP A 40 6.14 9.45 2.84
N GLN A 41 5.50 10.17 3.77
CA GLN A 41 5.68 10.00 5.21
C GLN A 41 5.11 8.68 5.77
N ALA A 42 4.07 8.14 5.12
CA ALA A 42 3.27 7.01 5.59
C ALA A 42 4.04 5.68 5.61
N LYS A 43 4.89 5.42 4.60
CA LYS A 43 5.76 4.23 4.41
C LYS A 43 5.10 2.86 4.34
N PHE A 44 4.03 2.60 5.08
CA PHE A 44 3.43 1.28 5.21
C PHE A 44 1.91 1.35 5.11
N GLY A 45 1.35 0.53 4.22
CA GLY A 45 -0.08 0.33 4.07
C GLY A 45 -0.46 -1.14 3.92
N ILE A 46 -1.75 -1.43 4.03
CA ILE A 46 -2.30 -2.78 3.83
C ILE A 46 -3.20 -2.79 2.61
N PHE A 47 -3.03 -3.80 1.77
CA PHE A 47 -3.93 -4.09 0.66
C PHE A 47 -4.88 -5.23 1.08
N ILE A 48 -6.11 -5.20 0.58
CA ILE A 48 -7.11 -6.21 0.86
C ILE A 48 -7.72 -6.67 -0.46
N HIS A 49 -7.43 -7.90 -0.87
CA HIS A 49 -8.12 -8.57 -1.98
C HIS A 49 -9.23 -9.45 -1.46
N TRP A 50 -10.46 -8.93 -1.57
CA TRP A 50 -11.67 -9.57 -1.08
C TRP A 50 -12.81 -9.40 -2.06
N GLY A 51 -13.50 -10.49 -2.37
CA GLY A 51 -14.58 -10.49 -3.34
C GLY A 51 -15.13 -11.91 -3.55
N VAL A 52 -15.90 -12.09 -4.62
CA VAL A 52 -16.56 -13.38 -4.92
C VAL A 52 -15.56 -14.52 -5.09
N PHE A 53 -14.35 -14.23 -5.60
CA PHE A 53 -13.27 -15.21 -5.70
C PHE A 53 -12.82 -15.79 -4.34
N SER A 54 -13.11 -15.11 -3.23
CA SER A 54 -12.85 -15.65 -1.89
C SER A 54 -13.74 -16.84 -1.53
N VAL A 55 -14.88 -17.04 -2.20
CA VAL A 55 -15.81 -18.17 -1.95
C VAL A 55 -15.20 -19.52 -2.29
N PRO A 56 -14.72 -19.77 -3.53
CA PRO A 56 -14.03 -21.03 -3.83
C PRO A 56 -12.73 -21.17 -3.03
N SER A 57 -12.12 -20.05 -2.62
CA SER A 57 -10.92 -20.01 -1.76
C SER A 57 -9.76 -20.88 -2.30
N PHE A 58 -9.59 -20.96 -3.62
CA PHE A 58 -8.69 -21.91 -4.26
C PHE A 58 -7.81 -21.24 -5.32
N GLY A 59 -6.51 -21.50 -5.27
CA GLY A 59 -5.59 -21.07 -6.32
C GLY A 59 -5.24 -19.57 -6.25
N SER A 60 -6.12 -18.70 -6.71
CA SER A 60 -5.94 -17.24 -6.65
C SER A 60 -7.26 -16.49 -6.92
N GLU A 61 -7.28 -15.19 -6.65
CA GLU A 61 -8.29 -14.22 -7.10
C GLU A 61 -8.56 -14.25 -8.62
N TRP A 62 -7.62 -14.78 -9.40
CA TRP A 62 -7.76 -15.12 -10.83
C TRP A 62 -8.58 -16.39 -11.10
N PHE A 63 -9.33 -16.90 -10.11
CA PHE A 63 -10.06 -18.16 -10.17
C PHE A 63 -10.90 -18.31 -11.44
N TRP A 64 -11.70 -17.30 -11.78
CA TRP A 64 -12.54 -17.34 -12.99
C TRP A 64 -11.70 -17.50 -14.26
N TRP A 65 -10.62 -16.73 -14.38
CA TRP A 65 -9.76 -16.78 -15.57
C TRP A 65 -9.12 -18.16 -15.73
N TYR A 66 -8.58 -18.73 -14.66
CA TYR A 66 -7.96 -20.05 -14.70
C TYR A 66 -8.96 -21.18 -14.90
N TRP A 67 -10.18 -21.06 -14.38
CA TRP A 67 -11.22 -22.06 -14.53
C TRP A 67 -11.93 -21.98 -15.89
N GLN A 68 -12.42 -20.80 -16.29
CA GLN A 68 -13.30 -20.64 -17.45
C GLN A 68 -12.54 -20.27 -18.72
N LYS A 69 -11.61 -19.32 -18.66
CA LYS A 69 -10.88 -18.85 -19.84
C LYS A 69 -9.76 -19.81 -20.25
N GLN A 70 -8.85 -20.11 -19.32
CA GLN A 70 -7.69 -20.97 -19.60
C GLN A 70 -7.98 -22.46 -19.40
N LYS A 71 -9.04 -22.81 -18.67
CA LYS A 71 -9.44 -24.20 -18.37
C LYS A 71 -8.29 -25.02 -17.79
N GLN A 72 -7.53 -24.43 -16.87
CA GLN A 72 -6.43 -25.12 -16.21
C GLN A 72 -6.95 -26.33 -15.44
N LYS A 73 -6.35 -27.49 -15.67
CA LYS A 73 -6.80 -28.78 -15.11
C LYS A 73 -7.06 -28.75 -13.59
N PRO A 74 -6.20 -28.18 -12.73
CA PRO A 74 -6.46 -28.14 -11.29
C PRO A 74 -7.76 -27.42 -10.90
N TYR A 75 -8.12 -26.33 -11.60
CA TYR A 75 -9.33 -25.56 -11.34
C TYR A 75 -10.58 -26.26 -11.86
N VAL A 76 -10.50 -26.85 -13.07
CA VAL A 76 -11.59 -27.66 -13.63
C VAL A 76 -11.88 -28.87 -12.75
N ASP A 77 -10.83 -29.63 -12.36
CA ASP A 77 -10.99 -30.80 -11.50
C ASP A 77 -11.51 -30.41 -10.10
N PHE A 78 -11.12 -29.24 -9.58
CA PHE A 78 -11.65 -28.71 -8.32
C PHE A 78 -13.15 -28.44 -8.44
N MET A 79 -13.58 -27.79 -9.53
CA MET A 79 -15.00 -27.51 -9.75
C MET A 79 -15.83 -28.78 -9.94
N GLN A 80 -15.36 -29.73 -10.76
CA GLN A 80 -16.05 -31.01 -10.99
C GLN A 80 -16.22 -31.85 -9.73
N ARG A 81 -15.26 -31.78 -8.79
CA ARG A 81 -15.30 -32.57 -7.55
C ARG A 81 -16.16 -31.95 -6.45
N ASN A 82 -16.32 -30.63 -6.43
CA ASN A 82 -16.88 -29.92 -5.29
C ASN A 82 -18.18 -29.16 -5.60
N TYR A 83 -18.54 -29.01 -6.88
CA TYR A 83 -19.72 -28.25 -7.31
C TYR A 83 -20.55 -29.03 -8.34
N PRO A 84 -21.87 -28.75 -8.43
CA PRO A 84 -22.73 -29.36 -9.44
C PRO A 84 -22.23 -29.11 -10.89
N PRO A 85 -22.54 -30.02 -11.86
CA PRO A 85 -22.04 -29.91 -13.23
C PRO A 85 -22.35 -28.59 -13.96
N ASP A 86 -23.48 -27.95 -13.64
CA ASP A 86 -23.93 -26.71 -14.27
C ASP A 86 -23.60 -25.44 -13.47
N PHE A 87 -22.76 -25.55 -12.42
CA PHE A 87 -22.39 -24.43 -11.57
C PHE A 87 -21.60 -23.39 -12.37
N LYS A 88 -22.07 -22.14 -12.35
CA LYS A 88 -21.46 -20.97 -12.98
C LYS A 88 -20.75 -20.12 -11.95
N TYR A 89 -19.83 -19.27 -12.39
CA TYR A 89 -19.13 -18.39 -11.46
C TYR A 89 -20.08 -17.42 -10.74
N GLN A 90 -21.14 -16.98 -11.41
CA GLN A 90 -22.16 -16.13 -10.82
C GLN A 90 -22.88 -16.79 -9.63
N ASP A 91 -22.93 -18.12 -9.59
CA ASP A 91 -23.54 -18.87 -8.48
C ASP A 91 -22.70 -18.77 -7.19
N PHE A 92 -21.46 -18.25 -7.25
CA PHE A 92 -20.69 -17.91 -6.06
C PHE A 92 -21.15 -16.60 -5.39
N ALA A 93 -21.77 -15.66 -6.11
CA ALA A 93 -22.17 -14.38 -5.54
C ALA A 93 -23.11 -14.49 -4.32
N PRO A 94 -24.16 -15.33 -4.30
CA PRO A 94 -24.98 -15.49 -3.10
C PRO A 94 -24.26 -16.19 -1.94
N LEU A 95 -23.15 -16.88 -2.20
CA LEU A 95 -22.33 -17.56 -1.21
C LEU A 95 -21.25 -16.66 -0.60
N PHE A 96 -21.02 -15.47 -1.18
CA PHE A 96 -20.20 -14.43 -0.57
C PHE A 96 -21.04 -13.73 0.50
N THR A 97 -21.06 -14.24 1.73
CA THR A 97 -22.02 -13.82 2.75
C THR A 97 -21.52 -12.68 3.64
N ALA A 98 -20.20 -12.57 3.85
CA ALA A 98 -19.60 -11.63 4.81
C ALA A 98 -20.26 -11.67 6.22
N GLU A 99 -20.75 -12.83 6.63
CA GLU A 99 -21.57 -13.00 7.85
C GLU A 99 -20.81 -12.74 9.17
N PHE A 100 -19.49 -12.87 9.15
CA PHE A 100 -18.58 -12.54 10.26
C PHE A 100 -17.75 -11.27 9.98
N PHE A 101 -18.07 -10.51 8.94
CA PHE A 101 -17.39 -9.25 8.67
C PHE A 101 -17.79 -8.18 9.69
N ASP A 102 -16.80 -7.68 10.43
CA ASP A 102 -16.88 -6.49 11.28
C ASP A 102 -15.77 -5.49 10.89
N ALA A 103 -16.20 -4.34 10.36
CA ALA A 103 -15.30 -3.26 9.95
C ALA A 103 -14.48 -2.68 11.12
N LYS A 104 -14.99 -2.71 12.35
CA LYS A 104 -14.27 -2.25 13.54
C LYS A 104 -13.17 -3.23 13.93
N GLU A 105 -13.44 -4.52 13.87
CA GLU A 105 -12.43 -5.56 14.13
C GLU A 105 -11.29 -5.46 13.11
N TRP A 106 -11.61 -5.33 11.83
CA TRP A 106 -10.61 -5.09 10.78
C TRP A 106 -9.78 -3.83 11.08
N THR A 107 -10.44 -2.74 11.44
CA THR A 107 -9.80 -1.47 11.77
C THR A 107 -8.86 -1.59 12.99
N ASP A 108 -9.22 -2.37 14.01
CA ASP A 108 -8.33 -2.67 15.16
C ASP A 108 -7.08 -3.42 14.73
N ILE A 109 -7.23 -4.45 13.89
CA ILE A 109 -6.11 -5.24 13.36
C ILE A 109 -5.18 -4.33 12.54
N PHE A 110 -5.74 -3.48 11.69
CA PHE A 110 -4.98 -2.55 10.86
C PHE A 110 -4.23 -1.51 11.69
N ALA A 111 -4.89 -0.89 12.68
CA ALA A 111 -4.26 0.06 13.58
C ALA A 111 -3.13 -0.60 14.39
N SER A 112 -3.38 -1.82 14.86
CA SER A 112 -2.39 -2.61 15.59
C SER A 112 -1.17 -2.99 14.74
N SER A 113 -1.26 -2.95 13.41
CA SER A 113 -0.13 -3.20 12.52
C SER A 113 0.79 -2.01 12.31
N GLY A 114 0.35 -0.79 12.66
CA GLY A 114 1.06 0.45 12.33
C GLY A 114 0.84 0.95 10.90
N ALA A 115 0.02 0.29 10.07
CA ALA A 115 -0.33 0.79 8.75
C ALA A 115 -0.91 2.21 8.82
N LYS A 116 -0.55 3.05 7.85
CA LYS A 116 -1.00 4.45 7.74
C LYS A 116 -2.02 4.68 6.64
N TYR A 117 -2.23 3.69 5.79
CA TYR A 117 -3.29 3.67 4.78
C TYR A 117 -3.72 2.23 4.48
N ILE A 118 -4.97 2.08 4.05
CA ILE A 118 -5.53 0.80 3.58
C ILE A 118 -5.96 0.96 2.15
N VAL A 119 -5.76 -0.05 1.31
CA VAL A 119 -6.31 -0.12 -0.04
C VAL A 119 -7.26 -1.31 -0.10
N LEU A 120 -8.57 -1.07 -0.25
CA LEU A 120 -9.57 -2.13 -0.38
C LEU A 120 -9.92 -2.35 -1.86
N THR A 121 -9.94 -3.60 -2.32
CA THR A 121 -10.51 -3.94 -3.64
C THR A 121 -12.00 -3.62 -3.69
N THR A 122 -12.36 -2.51 -4.33
CA THR A 122 -13.78 -2.16 -4.52
C THR A 122 -14.41 -2.99 -5.61
N LYS A 123 -13.64 -3.28 -6.66
CA LYS A 123 -13.97 -4.14 -7.80
C LYS A 123 -12.69 -4.75 -8.34
N HIS A 124 -12.65 -6.07 -8.48
CA HIS A 124 -11.56 -6.78 -9.14
C HIS A 124 -11.98 -7.20 -10.56
N HIS A 125 -11.16 -7.95 -11.27
CA HIS A 125 -11.33 -8.24 -12.71
C HIS A 125 -12.61 -9.04 -13.05
N GLU A 126 -13.24 -9.71 -12.08
CA GLU A 126 -14.55 -10.35 -12.27
C GLU A 126 -15.73 -9.37 -12.25
N GLY A 127 -15.48 -8.08 -12.01
CA GLY A 127 -16.47 -7.00 -12.12
C GLY A 127 -17.47 -6.89 -10.97
N PHE A 128 -17.35 -7.72 -9.93
CA PHE A 128 -18.24 -7.65 -8.77
C PHE A 128 -17.86 -6.47 -7.88
N THR A 129 -18.80 -5.56 -7.64
CA THR A 129 -18.52 -4.39 -6.79
C THR A 129 -18.89 -4.66 -5.33
N LEU A 130 -18.01 -4.28 -4.41
CA LEU A 130 -18.25 -4.35 -2.95
C LEU A 130 -19.19 -3.25 -2.43
N TRP A 131 -19.67 -2.38 -3.31
CA TRP A 131 -20.71 -1.39 -3.04
C TRP A 131 -21.84 -1.51 -4.07
N GLY A 132 -23.00 -0.91 -3.76
CA GLY A 132 -24.16 -0.85 -4.66
C GLY A 132 -23.97 0.10 -5.85
N SER A 133 -23.10 -0.25 -6.79
CA SER A 133 -22.88 0.49 -8.04
C SER A 133 -24.13 0.42 -8.93
N LYS A 134 -24.59 1.58 -9.39
CA LYS A 134 -25.69 1.67 -10.37
C LYS A 134 -25.33 1.03 -11.71
N ASN A 135 -24.04 0.93 -12.00
CA ASN A 135 -23.50 0.36 -13.23
C ASN A 135 -23.21 -1.15 -13.09
N SER A 136 -23.30 -1.72 -11.88
CA SER A 136 -23.15 -3.16 -11.57
C SER A 136 -24.44 -3.80 -11.07
N TRP A 137 -25.59 -3.42 -11.64
CA TRP A 137 -26.88 -3.93 -11.19
C TRP A 137 -26.91 -5.48 -11.11
N ASN A 138 -27.37 -6.02 -9.97
CA ASN A 138 -27.38 -7.45 -9.64
C ASN A 138 -26.02 -8.17 -9.59
N TRP A 139 -24.91 -7.45 -9.73
CA TRP A 139 -23.55 -7.98 -9.64
C TRP A 139 -22.73 -7.16 -8.65
N ASN A 140 -23.28 -6.99 -7.44
CA ASN A 140 -22.67 -6.24 -6.35
C ASN A 140 -23.13 -6.72 -4.97
N ALA A 141 -22.38 -6.34 -3.92
CA ALA A 141 -22.59 -6.79 -2.55
C ALA A 141 -23.90 -6.31 -1.89
N VAL A 142 -24.52 -5.23 -2.41
CA VAL A 142 -25.82 -4.73 -1.92
C VAL A 142 -26.96 -5.54 -2.54
N ASP A 143 -26.88 -5.85 -3.83
CA ASP A 143 -27.91 -6.56 -4.58
C ASP A 143 -27.87 -8.08 -4.36
N ILE A 144 -26.72 -8.68 -4.05
CA ILE A 144 -26.57 -10.14 -3.85
C ILE A 144 -25.46 -10.47 -2.84
N GLY A 145 -25.60 -11.61 -2.15
CA GLY A 145 -24.68 -12.02 -1.09
C GLY A 145 -24.92 -11.23 0.20
N PRO A 146 -24.01 -10.33 0.64
CA PRO A 146 -24.07 -9.73 1.98
C PRO A 146 -25.24 -8.77 2.23
N LYS A 147 -25.82 -8.19 1.17
CA LYS A 147 -26.82 -7.12 1.23
C LYS A 147 -26.33 -5.88 1.98
N ARG A 148 -25.05 -5.57 1.81
CA ARG A 148 -24.31 -4.54 2.56
C ARG A 148 -23.41 -3.74 1.62
N ASP A 149 -23.25 -2.46 1.93
CA ASP A 149 -22.25 -1.60 1.28
C ASP A 149 -20.92 -1.75 2.03
N LEU A 150 -20.17 -2.77 1.65
CA LEU A 150 -18.94 -3.16 2.36
C LEU A 150 -17.85 -2.08 2.25
N VAL A 151 -17.82 -1.34 1.14
CA VAL A 151 -16.92 -0.19 0.99
C VAL A 151 -17.27 0.90 2.00
N ASP A 152 -18.54 1.29 2.11
CA ASP A 152 -18.97 2.32 3.05
C ASP A 152 -18.67 1.96 4.51
N GLU A 153 -18.90 0.70 4.88
CA GLU A 153 -18.65 0.22 6.23
C GLU A 153 -17.16 0.26 6.60
N VAL A 154 -16.27 -0.20 5.71
CA VAL A 154 -14.80 -0.12 5.92
C VAL A 154 -14.36 1.34 5.97
N VAL A 155 -14.78 2.16 5.01
CA VAL A 155 -14.40 3.59 4.93
C VAL A 155 -14.86 4.35 6.17
N THR A 156 -16.08 4.10 6.64
CA THR A 156 -16.63 4.72 7.86
C THR A 156 -15.86 4.29 9.10
N ALA A 157 -15.56 3.00 9.25
CA ALA A 157 -14.77 2.50 10.37
C ALA A 157 -13.36 3.08 10.40
N LEU A 158 -12.68 3.13 9.24
CA LEU A 158 -11.36 3.74 9.12
C LEU A 158 -11.37 5.23 9.46
N ARG A 159 -12.36 6.00 8.98
CA ARG A 159 -12.45 7.44 9.31
C ARG A 159 -12.70 7.72 10.80
N ASN A 160 -13.44 6.84 11.46
CA ASN A 160 -13.62 6.93 12.91
C ASN A 160 -12.31 6.63 13.67
N ASN A 161 -11.35 5.98 13.01
CA ASN A 161 -9.98 5.78 13.47
C ASN A 161 -9.01 6.73 12.73
N GLY A 162 -8.93 7.99 13.19
CA GLY A 162 -8.30 9.11 12.46
C GLY A 162 -6.81 8.99 12.10
N ASP A 163 -6.15 7.88 12.43
CA ASP A 163 -4.73 7.62 12.15
C ASP A 163 -4.49 6.87 10.83
N ILE A 164 -5.53 6.34 10.18
CA ILE A 164 -5.42 5.51 8.99
C ILE A 164 -6.17 6.14 7.81
N ARG A 165 -5.43 6.36 6.72
CA ARG A 165 -5.98 6.94 5.49
C ARG A 165 -6.71 5.91 4.64
N VAL A 166 -7.73 6.38 3.93
CA VAL A 166 -8.59 5.55 3.10
C VAL A 166 -8.04 5.46 1.69
N GLY A 167 -7.84 4.25 1.20
CA GLY A 167 -7.47 3.96 -0.18
C GLY A 167 -8.40 2.92 -0.79
N LEU A 168 -8.63 3.03 -2.08
CA LEU A 168 -9.53 2.15 -2.83
C LEU A 168 -8.86 1.69 -4.11
N TYR A 169 -8.91 0.38 -4.31
CA TYR A 169 -8.51 -0.24 -5.56
C TYR A 169 -9.70 -0.41 -6.49
N HIS A 170 -9.47 -0.22 -7.79
CA HIS A 170 -10.46 -0.46 -8.83
C HIS A 170 -9.83 -1.07 -10.09
N SER A 171 -10.27 -2.27 -10.47
CA SER A 171 -9.96 -2.85 -11.77
C SER A 171 -10.62 -2.07 -12.90
N LEU A 172 -9.85 -1.60 -13.87
CA LEU A 172 -10.35 -0.86 -15.03
C LEU A 172 -11.21 -1.77 -15.91
N PHE A 173 -10.72 -2.97 -16.24
CA PHE A 173 -11.43 -3.95 -17.07
C PHE A 173 -12.24 -4.98 -16.29
N GLU A 174 -13.05 -5.74 -17.03
CA GLU A 174 -13.83 -6.88 -16.54
C GLU A 174 -13.70 -8.05 -17.54
N TRP A 175 -13.31 -9.23 -17.05
CA TRP A 175 -12.96 -10.38 -17.90
C TRP A 175 -14.06 -10.82 -18.88
N PHE A 176 -15.31 -10.75 -18.45
CA PHE A 176 -16.46 -11.31 -19.17
C PHE A 176 -17.59 -10.28 -19.36
N ASN A 177 -17.27 -8.98 -19.28
CA ASN A 177 -18.25 -7.95 -19.58
C ASN A 177 -18.42 -7.83 -21.11
N PRO A 178 -19.64 -8.00 -21.65
CA PRO A 178 -19.85 -7.98 -23.11
C PRO A 178 -19.43 -6.67 -23.78
N LEU A 179 -19.52 -5.53 -23.10
CA LEU A 179 -19.08 -4.25 -23.66
C LEU A 179 -17.56 -4.19 -23.77
N PHE A 180 -16.84 -4.72 -22.77
CA PHE A 180 -15.37 -4.77 -22.81
C PHE A 180 -14.91 -5.73 -23.91
N GLU A 181 -15.51 -6.91 -24.02
CA GLU A 181 -15.20 -7.87 -25.08
C GLU A 181 -15.49 -7.28 -26.48
N LEU A 182 -16.58 -6.53 -26.62
CA LEU A 182 -16.91 -5.84 -27.88
C LEU A 182 -15.86 -4.79 -28.24
N ASP A 183 -15.46 -3.95 -27.29
CA ASP A 183 -14.44 -2.92 -27.51
C ASP A 183 -13.07 -3.55 -27.81
N ALA A 184 -12.69 -4.60 -27.09
CA ALA A 184 -11.45 -5.34 -27.33
C ALA A 184 -11.44 -6.01 -28.72
N ALA A 185 -12.55 -6.62 -29.15
CA ALA A 185 -12.69 -7.18 -30.50
C ALA A 185 -12.58 -6.11 -31.60
N ASN A 186 -12.89 -4.85 -31.27
CA ASN A 186 -12.76 -3.70 -32.15
C ASN A 186 -11.46 -2.91 -31.91
N VAL A 187 -10.44 -3.56 -31.32
CA VAL A 187 -9.10 -3.01 -31.06
C VAL A 187 -9.15 -1.67 -30.34
N PHE A 188 -10.10 -1.54 -29.40
CA PHE A 188 -10.32 -0.35 -28.57
C PHE A 188 -10.54 0.95 -29.36
N THR A 189 -11.06 0.85 -30.60
CA THR A 189 -11.47 2.03 -31.38
C THR A 189 -12.86 2.55 -30.98
N THR A 190 -13.66 1.70 -30.34
CA THR A 190 -14.87 2.07 -29.58
C THR A 190 -14.57 2.08 -28.08
N ASN A 191 -15.41 2.76 -27.30
CA ASN A 191 -15.22 2.98 -25.86
C ASN A 191 -16.53 2.85 -25.07
N TYR A 192 -17.38 1.89 -25.48
CA TYR A 192 -18.68 1.65 -24.85
C TYR A 192 -18.53 1.26 -23.37
N PHE A 193 -17.58 0.38 -23.06
CA PHE A 193 -17.34 -0.10 -21.70
C PHE A 193 -16.84 1.00 -20.77
N PRO A 194 -15.71 1.69 -21.01
CA PRO A 194 -15.21 2.71 -20.08
C PRO A 194 -16.22 3.84 -19.88
N THR A 195 -16.94 4.25 -20.93
CA THR A 195 -17.95 5.32 -20.85
C THR A 195 -19.18 4.92 -20.04
N SER A 196 -19.64 3.67 -20.17
CA SER A 196 -20.90 3.20 -19.56
C SER A 196 -20.69 2.50 -18.21
N LYS A 197 -19.45 2.15 -17.86
CA LYS A 197 -19.14 1.27 -16.74
C LYS A 197 -18.01 1.82 -15.87
N THR A 198 -16.76 1.75 -16.33
CA THR A 198 -15.57 2.03 -15.51
C THR A 198 -15.50 3.48 -15.04
N LEU A 199 -15.68 4.46 -15.94
CA LEU A 199 -15.60 5.88 -15.56
C LEU A 199 -16.71 6.28 -14.58
N PRO A 200 -18.02 5.99 -14.83
CA PRO A 200 -19.07 6.26 -13.85
C PRO A 200 -18.78 5.71 -12.46
N GLU A 201 -18.25 4.48 -12.38
CA GLU A 201 -17.86 3.85 -11.11
C GLU A 201 -16.71 4.59 -10.42
N LEU A 202 -15.67 4.98 -11.16
CA LEU A 202 -14.56 5.76 -10.61
C LEU A 202 -15.02 7.12 -10.07
N TYR A 203 -15.88 7.85 -10.80
CA TYR A 203 -16.47 9.10 -10.33
C TYR A 203 -17.30 8.87 -9.06
N GLU A 204 -18.14 7.83 -9.04
CA GLU A 204 -18.96 7.48 -7.87
C GLU A 204 -18.09 7.18 -6.65
N LEU A 205 -17.05 6.34 -6.80
CA LEU A 205 -16.13 5.98 -5.71
C LEU A 205 -15.46 7.22 -5.12
N VAL A 206 -14.96 8.11 -5.98
CA VAL A 206 -14.27 9.33 -5.54
C VAL A 206 -15.23 10.28 -4.82
N VAL A 207 -16.41 10.53 -5.38
CA VAL A 207 -17.38 11.47 -4.81
C VAL A 207 -17.96 10.96 -3.50
N LYS A 208 -18.35 9.67 -3.46
CA LYS A 208 -19.02 9.05 -2.32
C LYS A 208 -18.04 8.75 -1.20
N TYR A 209 -16.96 8.04 -1.52
CA TYR A 209 -16.04 7.50 -0.51
C TYR A 209 -14.79 8.32 -0.31
N LYS A 210 -14.52 9.36 -1.10
CA LYS A 210 -13.40 10.32 -0.93
C LYS A 210 -12.09 9.63 -0.51
N PRO A 211 -11.54 8.72 -1.34
CA PRO A 211 -10.29 8.05 -1.05
C PRO A 211 -9.10 8.99 -1.19
N GLU A 212 -8.08 8.76 -0.39
CA GLU A 212 -6.78 9.41 -0.42
C GLU A 212 -5.75 8.61 -1.23
N VAL A 213 -5.98 7.31 -1.45
CA VAL A 213 -5.29 6.52 -2.49
C VAL A 213 -6.32 5.98 -3.48
N LEU A 214 -6.15 6.24 -4.76
CA LEU A 214 -6.92 5.58 -5.80
C LEU A 214 -5.98 4.72 -6.64
N TRP A 215 -6.11 3.40 -6.47
CA TRP A 215 -5.21 2.40 -7.03
C TRP A 215 -5.90 1.69 -8.20
N SER A 216 -5.52 2.00 -9.44
CA SER A 216 -6.10 1.36 -10.63
C SER A 216 -5.33 0.11 -11.03
N ASP A 217 -5.96 -0.79 -11.78
CA ASP A 217 -5.29 -1.99 -12.31
C ASP A 217 -6.01 -2.58 -13.51
N GLY A 218 -5.38 -3.54 -14.18
CA GLY A 218 -6.04 -4.33 -15.21
C GLY A 218 -6.41 -3.49 -16.42
N ASP A 219 -5.41 -3.04 -17.18
CA ASP A 219 -5.63 -2.30 -18.42
C ASP A 219 -6.24 -3.14 -19.55
N GLY A 220 -6.26 -4.48 -19.41
CA GLY A 220 -6.81 -5.40 -20.39
C GLY A 220 -6.20 -5.24 -21.80
N ASP A 221 -4.92 -4.86 -21.87
CA ASP A 221 -4.18 -4.51 -23.10
C ASP A 221 -4.69 -3.24 -23.81
N ALA A 222 -5.57 -2.46 -23.17
CA ALA A 222 -6.13 -1.24 -23.73
C ALA A 222 -5.32 0.00 -23.34
N PRO A 223 -5.03 0.92 -24.27
CA PRO A 223 -4.25 2.13 -23.99
C PRO A 223 -5.00 3.10 -23.08
N ASP A 224 -4.27 3.97 -22.40
CA ASP A 224 -4.79 5.05 -21.54
C ASP A 224 -5.86 5.92 -22.22
N LYS A 225 -5.73 6.14 -23.53
CA LYS A 225 -6.71 6.90 -24.33
C LYS A 225 -8.09 6.25 -24.36
N TYR A 226 -8.17 4.91 -24.41
CA TYR A 226 -9.44 4.18 -24.39
C TYR A 226 -10.16 4.39 -23.06
N TRP A 227 -9.41 4.35 -21.96
CA TRP A 227 -9.91 4.58 -20.61
C TRP A 227 -10.24 6.05 -20.31
N ASN A 228 -9.83 6.99 -21.17
CA ASN A 228 -9.83 8.43 -20.90
C ASN A 228 -9.11 8.77 -19.57
N SER A 229 -8.01 8.07 -19.30
CA SER A 229 -7.31 8.15 -18.02
C SER A 229 -6.82 9.55 -17.70
N THR A 230 -6.22 10.25 -18.67
CA THR A 230 -5.75 11.61 -18.44
C THR A 230 -6.89 12.60 -18.22
N GLY A 231 -8.05 12.39 -18.86
CA GLY A 231 -9.26 13.18 -18.62
C GLY A 231 -9.78 12.99 -17.19
N PHE A 232 -9.87 11.74 -16.74
CA PHE A 232 -10.30 11.41 -15.38
C PHE A 232 -9.31 11.96 -14.32
N LEU A 233 -8.00 11.77 -14.51
CA LEU A 233 -6.97 12.24 -13.57
C LEU A 233 -6.93 13.77 -13.50
N ALA A 234 -7.13 14.47 -14.62
CA ALA A 234 -7.26 15.93 -14.62
C ALA A 234 -8.45 16.39 -13.77
N TRP A 235 -9.62 15.75 -13.91
CA TRP A 235 -10.76 16.03 -13.03
C TRP A 235 -10.46 15.69 -11.57
N LEU A 236 -9.81 14.54 -11.32
CA LEU A 236 -9.45 14.08 -9.97
C LEU A 236 -8.60 15.13 -9.24
N TYR A 237 -7.65 15.74 -9.94
CA TYR A 237 -6.71 16.70 -9.36
C TYR A 237 -7.17 18.15 -9.38
N ASN A 238 -8.19 18.50 -10.18
CA ASN A 238 -8.72 19.87 -10.25
C ASN A 238 -10.00 20.04 -9.43
N ASP A 239 -10.96 19.12 -9.59
CA ASP A 239 -12.36 19.37 -9.27
C ASP A 239 -12.92 18.41 -8.21
N SER A 240 -12.28 17.25 -8.01
CA SER A 240 -12.75 16.25 -7.05
C SER A 240 -12.69 16.73 -5.59
N PRO A 241 -13.47 16.12 -4.68
CA PRO A 241 -13.44 16.45 -3.25
C PRO A 241 -12.14 16.01 -2.54
N VAL A 242 -11.24 15.31 -3.22
CA VAL A 242 -9.98 14.77 -2.67
C VAL A 242 -8.75 15.30 -3.39
N ARG A 243 -8.90 16.29 -4.28
CA ARG A 243 -7.82 16.85 -5.11
C ARG A 243 -6.54 17.23 -4.35
N ASP A 244 -6.68 17.64 -3.09
CA ASP A 244 -5.56 18.12 -2.26
C ASP A 244 -4.80 16.97 -1.56
N THR A 245 -5.41 15.78 -1.45
CA THR A 245 -4.86 14.65 -0.68
C THR A 245 -4.64 13.40 -1.51
N VAL A 246 -5.39 13.20 -2.59
CA VAL A 246 -5.37 11.95 -3.36
C VAL A 246 -4.05 11.70 -4.05
N VAL A 247 -3.64 10.44 -4.10
CA VAL A 247 -2.52 9.93 -4.90
C VAL A 247 -2.98 8.74 -5.73
N THR A 248 -2.40 8.57 -6.93
CA THR A 248 -2.66 7.44 -7.81
C THR A 248 -1.38 6.70 -8.19
N ASN A 249 -1.49 5.40 -8.42
CA ASN A 249 -0.41 4.57 -8.95
C ASN A 249 -0.19 4.79 -10.46
N ASP A 250 0.60 3.92 -11.08
CA ASP A 250 1.06 3.94 -12.47
C ASP A 250 0.34 2.97 -13.42
N ARG A 251 -0.88 2.52 -13.08
CA ARG A 251 -1.58 1.46 -13.85
C ARG A 251 -2.87 1.96 -14.51
N TRP A 252 -2.75 3.04 -15.29
CA TRP A 252 -3.87 3.76 -15.90
C TRP A 252 -4.06 3.45 -17.40
N GLY A 253 -3.60 2.29 -17.86
CA GLY A 253 -3.68 1.87 -19.26
C GLY A 253 -2.39 1.24 -19.76
N TYR A 254 -2.45 0.54 -20.89
CA TYR A 254 -1.29 -0.09 -21.50
C TYR A 254 -0.18 0.94 -21.76
N GLY A 255 1.03 0.63 -21.28
CA GLY A 255 2.19 1.51 -21.39
C GLY A 255 2.33 2.58 -20.31
N SER A 256 1.41 2.67 -19.35
CA SER A 256 1.53 3.63 -18.22
C SER A 256 2.46 3.15 -17.10
N ILE A 257 2.58 1.82 -16.93
CA ILE A 257 3.36 1.20 -15.87
C ILE A 257 4.82 1.66 -15.92
N CYS A 258 5.37 2.04 -14.77
CA CYS A 258 6.73 2.55 -14.60
C CYS A 258 7.06 3.80 -15.45
N THR A 259 6.03 4.49 -15.97
CA THR A 259 6.17 5.61 -16.91
C THR A 259 5.37 6.84 -16.48
N HIS A 260 4.14 6.64 -16.00
CA HIS A 260 3.21 7.69 -15.60
C HIS A 260 2.63 7.44 -14.21
N GLY A 261 2.05 8.45 -13.56
CA GLY A 261 1.36 8.30 -12.28
C GLY A 261 2.09 8.93 -11.10
N GLY A 262 1.37 9.10 -9.97
CA GLY A 262 1.89 9.79 -8.78
C GLY A 262 3.00 9.02 -8.05
N TYR A 263 3.02 7.70 -8.19
CA TYR A 263 4.10 6.82 -7.80
C TYR A 263 4.12 5.57 -8.68
N TYR A 264 5.28 4.93 -8.76
CA TYR A 264 5.47 3.73 -9.58
C TYR A 264 5.27 2.45 -8.78
N THR A 265 4.59 1.49 -9.37
CA THR A 265 4.59 0.10 -8.91
C THR A 265 5.45 -0.77 -9.82
N CYS A 266 5.55 -0.46 -11.13
CA CYS A 266 6.34 -1.15 -12.16
C CYS A 266 6.03 -2.66 -12.37
N SER A 267 5.89 -3.45 -11.31
CA SER A 267 5.47 -4.84 -11.29
C SER A 267 4.90 -5.22 -9.93
N ASP A 268 4.29 -6.39 -9.83
CA ASP A 268 4.01 -6.98 -8.52
C ASP A 268 5.33 -7.29 -7.80
N ARG A 269 5.36 -7.12 -6.48
CA ARG A 269 6.53 -7.31 -5.62
C ARG A 269 7.75 -6.50 -6.06
N TYR A 270 7.52 -5.33 -6.66
CA TYR A 270 8.59 -4.49 -7.17
C TYR A 270 9.52 -4.04 -6.05
N GLN A 271 10.81 -4.36 -6.21
CA GLN A 271 11.88 -4.02 -5.28
C GLN A 271 13.12 -3.67 -6.10
N PRO A 272 13.37 -2.39 -6.41
CA PRO A 272 14.47 -1.98 -7.27
C PRO A 272 15.84 -2.25 -6.64
N GLY A 273 15.93 -2.34 -5.31
CA GLY A 273 17.17 -2.55 -4.57
C GLY A 273 18.14 -1.35 -4.62
N HIS A 274 17.69 -0.21 -5.13
CA HIS A 274 18.43 1.05 -5.19
C HIS A 274 17.46 2.24 -5.15
N LEU A 275 17.98 3.42 -4.84
CA LEU A 275 17.18 4.65 -4.79
C LEU A 275 16.72 5.09 -6.19
N LEU A 276 15.41 5.31 -6.34
CA LEU A 276 14.81 5.88 -7.54
C LEU A 276 14.57 7.39 -7.38
N LYS A 277 14.54 8.11 -8.51
CA LYS A 277 14.20 9.54 -8.54
C LYS A 277 12.72 9.80 -8.31
N HIS A 278 11.87 8.88 -8.78
CA HIS A 278 10.42 8.96 -8.64
C HIS A 278 9.98 8.11 -7.45
N LYS A 279 8.93 8.54 -6.74
CA LYS A 279 8.35 7.74 -5.66
C LYS A 279 7.83 6.41 -6.22
N TRP A 280 7.95 5.36 -5.43
CA TRP A 280 7.51 4.03 -5.79
C TRP A 280 6.91 3.28 -4.59
N GLU A 281 6.15 2.22 -4.86
CA GLU A 281 5.49 1.37 -3.87
C GLU A 281 5.74 -0.11 -4.18
N ASN A 282 6.26 -0.85 -3.20
CA ASN A 282 6.34 -2.31 -3.22
C ASN A 282 4.95 -2.87 -2.91
N CYS A 283 4.21 -3.21 -3.94
CA CYS A 283 2.91 -3.87 -3.79
C CYS A 283 3.12 -5.39 -3.74
N MET A 284 2.89 -6.03 -2.59
CA MET A 284 3.23 -7.44 -2.37
C MET A 284 2.24 -8.16 -1.45
N THR A 285 2.33 -9.49 -1.37
CA THR A 285 1.42 -10.34 -0.60
C THR A 285 2.14 -11.10 0.53
N ILE A 286 1.46 -11.27 1.67
CA ILE A 286 1.93 -12.16 2.75
C ILE A 286 1.92 -13.62 2.28
N ASP A 287 0.86 -14.04 1.59
CA ASP A 287 0.80 -15.32 0.89
C ASP A 287 1.69 -15.26 -0.36
N LYS A 288 2.70 -16.11 -0.46
CA LYS A 288 3.67 -16.14 -1.56
C LYS A 288 3.05 -16.43 -2.93
N LYS A 289 1.82 -16.92 -3.00
CA LYS A 289 1.20 -17.45 -4.22
C LYS A 289 -0.06 -16.72 -4.68
N SER A 290 -0.71 -15.91 -3.85
CA SER A 290 -1.98 -15.27 -4.21
C SER A 290 -2.22 -13.97 -3.44
N TRP A 291 -3.02 -13.09 -4.05
CA TRP A 291 -3.60 -11.94 -3.38
C TRP A 291 -4.88 -12.32 -2.62
N GLY A 292 -5.73 -13.16 -3.21
CA GLY A 292 -6.94 -13.70 -2.59
C GLY A 292 -6.68 -14.80 -1.53
N TYR A 293 -7.72 -15.12 -0.77
CA TYR A 293 -7.65 -16.17 0.25
C TYR A 293 -7.55 -17.58 -0.33
N ARG A 294 -6.59 -18.38 0.15
CA ARG A 294 -6.45 -19.81 -0.18
C ARG A 294 -6.68 -20.69 1.04
N ARG A 295 -7.78 -21.44 1.05
CA ARG A 295 -8.16 -22.33 2.17
C ARG A 295 -7.17 -23.48 2.38
N ASN A 296 -6.46 -23.89 1.34
CA ASN A 296 -5.51 -25.01 1.37
C ASN A 296 -4.05 -24.58 1.53
N ALA A 297 -3.77 -23.30 1.80
CA ALA A 297 -2.40 -22.81 1.92
C ALA A 297 -1.72 -23.33 3.20
N PRO A 298 -0.58 -24.06 3.09
CA PRO A 298 0.23 -24.44 4.25
C PRO A 298 1.02 -23.25 4.79
N LEU A 299 1.48 -23.32 6.04
CA LEU A 299 2.26 -22.27 6.70
C LEU A 299 3.48 -21.82 5.87
N SER A 300 4.16 -22.75 5.19
CA SER A 300 5.34 -22.47 4.37
C SER A 300 5.07 -21.55 3.17
N ASP A 301 3.80 -21.45 2.74
CA ASP A 301 3.39 -20.54 1.68
C ASP A 301 3.23 -19.10 2.15
N TYR A 302 3.27 -18.83 3.46
CA TYR A 302 3.25 -17.47 3.99
C TYR A 302 4.66 -16.97 4.27
N LEU A 303 4.89 -15.68 4.08
CA LEU A 303 6.12 -15.03 4.52
C LEU A 303 6.21 -15.03 6.04
N THR A 304 7.43 -15.24 6.56
CA THR A 304 7.68 -15.10 7.99
C THR A 304 7.71 -13.63 8.38
N ILE A 305 7.53 -13.33 9.65
CA ILE A 305 7.65 -11.96 10.14
C ILE A 305 9.05 -11.37 9.87
N ASP A 306 10.12 -12.15 9.99
CA ASP A 306 11.48 -11.70 9.62
C ASP A 306 11.54 -11.24 8.16
N GLN A 307 10.95 -12.00 7.24
CA GLN A 307 10.91 -11.63 5.82
C GLN A 307 10.10 -10.34 5.58
N LEU A 308 8.99 -10.16 6.31
CA LEU A 308 8.14 -8.97 6.18
C LEU A 308 8.82 -7.71 6.75
N VAL A 309 9.45 -7.81 7.92
CA VAL A 309 10.22 -6.69 8.51
C VAL A 309 11.40 -6.31 7.61
N SER A 310 12.16 -7.30 7.12
CA SER A 310 13.23 -7.04 6.15
C SER A 310 12.71 -6.36 4.90
N THR A 311 11.62 -6.85 4.32
CA THR A 311 11.01 -6.24 3.11
C THR A 311 10.63 -4.77 3.36
N LEU A 312 10.02 -4.45 4.51
CA LEU A 312 9.67 -3.08 4.87
C LEU A 312 10.92 -2.19 4.99
N VAL A 313 11.93 -2.66 5.72
CA VAL A 313 13.19 -1.92 5.94
C VAL A 313 13.89 -1.63 4.63
N GLU A 314 14.11 -2.64 3.79
CA GLU A 314 14.76 -2.51 2.48
C GLU A 314 14.00 -1.53 1.58
N THR A 315 12.67 -1.66 1.53
CA THR A 315 11.78 -0.82 0.73
C THR A 315 11.92 0.65 1.14
N VAL A 316 11.81 0.94 2.44
CA VAL A 316 11.86 2.32 2.98
C VAL A 316 13.25 2.92 2.82
N SER A 317 14.31 2.14 3.06
CA SER A 317 15.69 2.57 2.82
C SER A 317 15.92 2.95 1.36
N CYS A 318 15.32 2.24 0.42
CA CYS A 318 15.35 2.58 -1.02
C CYS A 318 14.32 3.64 -1.46
N GLY A 319 13.65 4.31 -0.51
CA GLY A 319 12.73 5.42 -0.76
C GLY A 319 11.30 5.02 -1.10
N GLY A 320 10.95 3.73 -1.07
CA GLY A 320 9.62 3.22 -1.38
C GLY A 320 8.64 3.28 -0.21
N ASN A 321 7.38 2.97 -0.50
CA ASN A 321 6.40 2.52 0.49
C ASN A 321 6.15 1.01 0.32
N LEU A 322 5.80 0.31 1.39
CA LEU A 322 5.34 -1.08 1.34
C LEU A 322 3.82 -1.12 1.43
N LEU A 323 3.17 -1.72 0.44
CA LEU A 323 1.74 -2.04 0.46
C LEU A 323 1.58 -3.57 0.55
N MET A 324 1.24 -4.04 1.75
CA MET A 324 1.23 -5.46 2.09
C MET A 324 -0.19 -6.04 2.07
N ASN A 325 -0.42 -7.03 1.23
CA ASN A 325 -1.73 -7.59 1.01
C ASN A 325 -2.10 -8.73 1.97
N ILE A 326 -3.38 -8.73 2.37
CA ILE A 326 -4.10 -9.85 2.96
C ILE A 326 -5.29 -10.27 2.08
N GLY A 327 -5.67 -11.55 2.18
CA GLY A 327 -6.88 -12.08 1.54
C GLY A 327 -7.88 -12.56 2.60
N PRO A 328 -8.93 -11.77 2.91
CA PRO A 328 -9.99 -12.22 3.82
C PRO A 328 -10.83 -13.35 3.23
N THR A 329 -11.41 -14.16 4.11
CA THR A 329 -12.31 -15.25 3.78
C THR A 329 -13.65 -14.72 3.25
N HIS A 330 -14.40 -15.53 2.49
CA HIS A 330 -15.72 -15.13 1.96
C HIS A 330 -16.76 -14.71 3.01
N ASP A 331 -16.62 -15.21 4.24
CA ASP A 331 -17.48 -14.91 5.38
C ASP A 331 -17.00 -13.67 6.15
N GLY A 332 -15.92 -13.00 5.72
CA GLY A 332 -15.51 -11.69 6.21
C GLY A 332 -14.39 -11.66 7.24
N ARG A 333 -13.76 -12.80 7.54
CA ARG A 333 -12.71 -12.88 8.57
C ARG A 333 -11.33 -12.66 7.97
N ILE A 334 -10.47 -11.99 8.74
CA ILE A 334 -9.03 -12.01 8.52
C ILE A 334 -8.50 -13.31 9.13
N ALA A 335 -7.90 -14.18 8.32
CA ALA A 335 -7.40 -15.45 8.84
C ALA A 335 -6.32 -15.20 9.92
N PRO A 336 -6.25 -16.02 11.00
CA PRO A 336 -5.33 -15.78 12.12
C PRO A 336 -3.87 -15.60 11.72
N ILE A 337 -3.41 -16.27 10.66
CA ILE A 337 -2.04 -16.11 10.14
C ILE A 337 -1.77 -14.70 9.60
N PHE A 338 -2.75 -14.06 8.96
CA PHE A 338 -2.63 -12.68 8.49
C PHE A 338 -2.67 -11.71 9.66
N GLU A 339 -3.61 -11.89 10.58
CA GLU A 339 -3.69 -11.06 11.79
C GLU A 339 -2.41 -11.15 12.63
N GLU A 340 -1.87 -12.36 12.84
CA GLU A 340 -0.62 -12.56 13.57
C GLU A 340 0.53 -11.77 12.92
N ARG A 341 0.72 -11.87 11.60
CA ARG A 341 1.78 -11.13 10.88
C ARG A 341 1.58 -9.63 10.97
N LEU A 342 0.34 -9.14 10.83
CA LEU A 342 0.01 -7.73 10.96
C LEU A 342 0.29 -7.20 12.37
N ARG A 343 -0.14 -7.90 13.42
CA ARG A 343 0.13 -7.47 14.80
C ARG A 343 1.62 -7.57 15.15
N GLN A 344 2.34 -8.57 14.65
CA GLN A 344 3.78 -8.71 14.85
C GLN A 344 4.57 -7.55 14.22
N ILE A 345 4.27 -7.16 12.97
CA ILE A 345 4.96 -6.01 12.36
C ILE A 345 4.66 -4.71 13.12
N GLY A 346 3.44 -4.56 13.63
CA GLY A 346 3.07 -3.43 14.48
C GLY A 346 3.77 -3.41 15.83
N GLN A 347 3.99 -4.56 16.47
CA GLN A 347 4.82 -4.67 17.68
C GLN A 347 6.24 -4.16 17.43
N TRP A 348 6.82 -4.49 16.27
CA TRP A 348 8.14 -4.00 15.87
C TRP A 348 8.13 -2.48 15.59
N LEU A 349 7.13 -1.99 14.86
CA LEU A 349 6.95 -0.59 14.51
C LEU A 349 6.66 0.30 15.74
N LYS A 350 6.08 -0.24 16.81
CA LYS A 350 5.91 0.50 18.07
C LYS A 350 7.25 0.94 18.68
N VAL A 351 8.31 0.16 18.47
CA VAL A 351 9.66 0.45 18.97
C VAL A 351 10.50 1.18 17.92
N ASN A 352 10.44 0.72 16.68
CA ASN A 352 11.33 1.17 15.61
C ASN A 352 10.68 2.16 14.61
N GLY A 353 9.41 2.52 14.81
CA GLY A 353 8.63 3.30 13.84
C GLY A 353 9.21 4.69 13.57
N GLU A 354 9.96 5.28 14.50
CA GLU A 354 10.66 6.54 14.24
C GLU A 354 11.72 6.43 13.13
N ALA A 355 12.29 5.24 12.93
CA ALA A 355 13.22 4.96 11.85
C ALA A 355 12.54 4.60 10.51
N ILE A 356 11.22 4.56 10.49
CA ILE A 356 10.42 4.26 9.30
C ILE A 356 9.62 5.49 8.90
N TYR A 357 8.65 5.91 9.72
CA TYR A 357 7.77 7.02 9.41
C TYR A 357 8.52 8.35 9.39
N ASN A 358 8.11 9.25 8.50
CA ASN A 358 8.73 10.58 8.33
C ASN A 358 10.25 10.52 8.06
N THR A 359 10.74 9.41 7.53
CA THR A 359 12.13 9.29 7.07
C THR A 359 12.23 9.42 5.56
N THR A 360 13.43 9.62 5.05
CA THR A 360 13.79 9.54 3.64
C THR A 360 14.93 8.54 3.48
N ALA A 361 15.17 8.10 2.24
CA ALA A 361 16.41 7.40 1.91
C ALA A 361 17.60 8.28 2.31
N TRP A 362 18.60 7.67 2.96
CA TRP A 362 19.86 8.36 3.26
C TRP A 362 20.81 8.28 2.05
N ARG A 363 21.99 8.90 2.11
CA ARG A 363 22.96 8.84 1.00
C ARG A 363 23.43 7.42 0.68
N ALA A 364 23.42 6.53 1.68
CA ALA A 364 23.66 5.11 1.55
C ALA A 364 22.39 4.38 1.97
N GLN A 365 21.95 3.40 1.18
CA GLN A 365 20.76 2.60 1.48
C GLN A 365 21.08 1.45 2.43
N ASN A 366 22.20 0.77 2.19
CA ASN A 366 22.73 -0.32 2.99
C ASN A 366 24.20 -0.08 3.33
N ASP A 367 24.71 -0.83 4.31
CA ASP A 367 26.12 -0.76 4.69
C ASP A 367 27.00 -1.59 3.74
N SER A 368 28.19 -1.05 3.43
CA SER A 368 29.14 -1.68 2.52
C SER A 368 29.98 -2.79 3.16
N LEU A 369 30.07 -2.85 4.50
CA LEU A 369 30.85 -3.87 5.22
C LEU A 369 29.97 -4.84 6.01
N THR A 370 28.85 -4.36 6.55
CA THR A 370 27.95 -5.18 7.37
C THR A 370 26.73 -5.61 6.54
N PRO A 371 26.62 -6.89 6.13
CA PRO A 371 25.43 -7.38 5.44
C PRO A 371 24.21 -7.28 6.35
N ASP A 372 23.02 -7.23 5.74
CA ASP A 372 21.73 -7.17 6.46
C ASP A 372 21.57 -5.92 7.34
N LEU A 373 22.29 -4.84 7.01
CA LEU A 373 22.21 -3.53 7.67
C LEU A 373 21.76 -2.45 6.68
N TRP A 374 20.72 -1.71 7.06
CA TRP A 374 20.07 -0.71 6.22
C TRP A 374 19.96 0.63 6.92
N TYR A 375 19.91 1.70 6.14
CA TYR A 375 19.87 3.07 6.64
C TYR A 375 18.60 3.80 6.22
N THR A 376 18.09 4.61 7.12
CA THR A 376 17.10 5.65 6.84
C THR A 376 17.52 6.96 7.50
N PHE A 377 16.94 8.08 7.08
CA PHE A 377 17.32 9.40 7.57
C PHE A 377 16.09 10.24 7.90
N ARG A 378 16.10 10.95 9.02
CA ARG A 378 15.08 11.96 9.35
C ARG A 378 15.66 13.37 9.16
N PRO A 379 15.29 14.08 8.09
CA PRO A 379 15.88 15.39 7.76
C PRO A 379 15.70 16.46 8.84
N GLN A 380 14.52 16.51 9.48
CA GLN A 380 14.16 17.56 10.44
C GLN A 380 15.05 17.52 11.69
N GLU A 381 15.45 16.32 12.11
CA GLU A 381 16.28 16.11 13.31
C GLU A 381 17.75 15.80 12.96
N LYS A 382 18.05 15.56 11.67
CA LYS A 382 19.34 15.06 11.20
C LYS A 382 19.76 13.75 11.87
N ASN A 383 18.79 12.88 12.12
CA ASN A 383 19.05 11.54 12.68
C ASN A 383 19.31 10.55 11.56
N ILE A 384 20.36 9.75 11.72
CA ILE A 384 20.60 8.56 10.90
C ILE A 384 20.11 7.37 11.70
N PHE A 385 19.32 6.51 11.08
CA PHE A 385 18.92 5.24 11.67
C PHE A 385 19.62 4.12 10.94
N SER A 386 20.26 3.25 11.71
CA SER A 386 20.89 2.02 11.24
C SER A 386 20.07 0.83 11.74
N ILE A 387 19.46 0.10 10.82
CA ILE A 387 18.52 -0.99 11.10
C ILE A 387 19.22 -2.32 10.81
N LEU A 388 19.40 -3.11 11.86
CA LEU A 388 20.05 -4.42 11.87
C LEU A 388 18.96 -5.49 11.68
N LEU A 389 18.96 -6.21 10.57
CA LEU A 389 18.00 -7.31 10.34
C LEU A 389 18.42 -8.61 11.02
N LYS A 390 19.62 -8.66 11.60
CA LYS A 390 20.12 -9.77 12.43
C LYS A 390 20.88 -9.21 13.61
N TRP A 391 20.68 -9.80 14.78
CA TRP A 391 21.46 -9.44 15.96
C TRP A 391 22.87 -10.03 15.87
N PRO A 392 23.94 -9.22 15.98
CA PRO A 392 25.31 -9.72 15.93
C PRO A 392 25.67 -10.59 17.14
N ASN A 393 26.31 -11.73 16.88
CA ASN A 393 26.71 -12.68 17.93
C ASN A 393 28.05 -12.34 18.62
N ASN A 394 28.84 -11.45 18.04
CA ASN A 394 30.16 -11.02 18.53
C ASN A 394 30.08 -9.85 19.53
N GLY A 395 28.88 -9.38 19.88
CA GLY A 395 28.67 -8.27 20.83
C GLY A 395 28.99 -6.88 20.29
N SER A 396 29.21 -6.71 18.98
CA SER A 396 29.40 -5.39 18.37
C SER A 396 29.03 -5.37 16.89
N VAL A 397 28.74 -4.19 16.35
CA VAL A 397 28.54 -4.00 14.91
C VAL A 397 29.36 -2.84 14.38
N ILE A 398 29.85 -2.99 13.15
CA ILE A 398 30.55 -1.91 12.43
C ILE A 398 29.54 -1.23 11.50
N LEU A 399 29.46 0.09 11.60
CA LEU A 399 28.72 0.96 10.70
C LEU A 399 29.75 1.72 9.87
N ASN A 400 29.91 1.38 8.60
CA ASN A 400 30.99 1.92 7.76
C ASN A 400 30.65 3.30 7.18
N GLU A 401 29.37 3.52 6.87
CA GLU A 401 28.91 4.71 6.15
C GLU A 401 28.84 6.01 6.99
N PRO A 402 28.48 5.99 8.29
CA PRO A 402 28.40 7.23 9.08
C PRO A 402 29.77 7.86 9.34
N VAL A 403 29.84 9.20 9.23
CA VAL A 403 31.01 9.96 9.65
C VAL A 403 30.74 10.55 11.03
N VAL A 404 31.53 10.09 12.01
CA VAL A 404 31.36 10.46 13.42
C VAL A 404 32.12 11.73 13.79
N THR A 405 31.61 12.44 14.79
CA THR A 405 32.20 13.65 15.37
C THR A 405 32.29 13.51 16.90
N GLY A 406 32.93 14.48 17.57
CA GLY A 406 32.93 14.52 19.04
C GLY A 406 31.55 14.72 19.69
N GLN A 407 30.52 15.02 18.89
CA GLN A 407 29.13 15.15 19.33
C GLN A 407 28.29 13.91 19.04
N THR A 408 28.86 12.87 18.41
CA THR A 408 28.10 11.69 18.01
C THR A 408 27.58 10.91 19.22
N GLN A 409 26.28 10.64 19.22
CA GLN A 409 25.64 9.75 20.17
C GLN A 409 24.98 8.59 19.43
N VAL A 410 24.99 7.41 20.05
CA VAL A 410 24.37 6.20 19.53
C VAL A 410 23.40 5.66 20.57
N VAL A 411 22.15 5.44 20.18
CA VAL A 411 21.09 4.93 21.05
C VAL A 411 20.44 3.72 20.38
N LEU A 412 20.28 2.62 21.12
CA LEU A 412 19.43 1.50 20.71
C LEU A 412 17.97 1.83 21.04
N LEU A 413 17.11 1.91 20.03
CA LEU A 413 15.69 2.20 20.23
C LEU A 413 15.03 1.15 21.13
N GLY A 414 14.22 1.62 22.08
CA GLY A 414 13.59 0.80 23.12
C GLY A 414 14.51 0.36 24.27
N TYR A 415 15.80 0.72 24.24
CA TYR A 415 16.76 0.37 25.29
C TYR A 415 17.47 1.59 25.88
N GLY A 416 18.36 2.24 25.13
CA GLY A 416 19.14 3.37 25.64
C GLY A 416 20.50 3.59 24.96
N PRO A 417 21.31 4.53 25.50
CA PRO A 417 22.61 4.89 24.94
C PRO A 417 23.62 3.74 24.93
N LEU A 418 24.43 3.67 23.88
CA LEU A 418 25.47 2.66 23.68
C LEU A 418 26.87 3.27 23.61
N LYS A 419 27.87 2.46 23.97
CA LYS A 419 29.28 2.78 23.77
C LYS A 419 29.68 2.49 22.33
N TRP A 420 30.56 3.31 21.77
CA TRP A 420 31.09 3.13 20.43
C TRP A 420 32.51 3.70 20.32
N GLU A 421 33.26 3.28 19.30
CA GLU A 421 34.57 3.81 18.95
C GLU A 421 34.70 4.07 17.44
N PRO A 422 35.42 5.12 17.01
CA PRO A 422 35.61 5.41 15.59
C PRO A 422 36.48 4.35 14.90
N VAL A 423 36.10 3.97 13.68
CA VAL A 423 36.86 3.04 12.83
C VAL A 423 37.59 3.83 11.72
N LYS A 424 38.77 3.37 11.31
CA LYS A 424 39.54 3.98 10.21
C LYS A 424 39.26 3.24 8.88
N PRO A 425 39.15 3.94 7.74
CA PRO A 425 39.26 5.40 7.57
C PRO A 425 37.98 6.19 7.91
N SER A 426 36.83 5.52 8.00
CA SER A 426 35.52 6.10 8.34
C SER A 426 34.67 5.05 9.07
N GLY A 427 33.59 5.49 9.73
CA GLY A 427 32.65 4.62 10.43
C GLY A 427 32.86 4.55 11.94
N LEU A 428 32.10 3.64 12.56
CA LEU A 428 32.14 3.38 14.00
C LEU A 428 31.84 1.93 14.31
N GLN A 429 32.47 1.41 15.36
CA GLN A 429 32.12 0.15 15.98
C GLN A 429 31.26 0.43 17.21
N VAL A 430 30.03 -0.09 17.21
CA VAL A 430 29.07 0.05 18.31
C VAL A 430 29.10 -1.22 19.15
N HIS A 431 29.29 -1.09 20.46
CA HIS A 431 29.24 -2.21 21.40
C HIS A 431 27.80 -2.49 21.80
N LEU A 432 27.32 -3.68 21.50
CA LEU A 432 25.95 -4.10 21.78
C LEU A 432 25.86 -4.74 23.17
N PRO A 433 24.80 -4.46 23.94
CA PRO A 433 24.62 -5.05 25.26
C PRO A 433 24.31 -6.55 25.16
N GLN A 434 24.71 -7.32 26.17
CA GLN A 434 24.23 -8.69 26.34
C GLN A 434 22.84 -8.65 26.98
N LEU A 435 21.81 -8.89 26.18
CA LEU A 435 20.41 -8.85 26.60
C LEU A 435 19.83 -10.27 26.67
N SER A 436 19.13 -10.57 27.76
CA SER A 436 18.25 -11.73 27.81
C SER A 436 17.00 -11.51 26.95
N PHE A 437 16.25 -12.58 26.67
CA PHE A 437 15.01 -12.51 25.89
C PHE A 437 14.01 -11.46 26.43
N SER A 438 13.88 -11.34 27.76
CA SER A 438 12.97 -10.36 28.39
C SER A 438 13.50 -8.92 28.38
N GLN A 439 14.80 -8.73 28.13
CA GLN A 439 15.43 -7.42 28.03
C GLN A 439 15.54 -6.93 26.58
N MET A 440 15.34 -7.79 25.60
CA MET A 440 15.33 -7.39 24.19
C MET A 440 14.21 -6.38 23.94
N PRO A 441 14.51 -5.20 23.38
CA PRO A 441 13.50 -4.15 23.19
C PRO A 441 12.44 -4.54 22.15
N CYS A 442 12.83 -5.39 21.19
CA CYS A 442 11.98 -5.92 20.13
C CYS A 442 12.63 -7.19 19.54
N GLN A 443 11.93 -7.84 18.61
CA GLN A 443 12.38 -9.01 17.86
C GLN A 443 12.56 -8.68 16.37
N TRP A 444 13.15 -9.60 15.61
CA TRP A 444 13.29 -9.61 14.13
C TRP A 444 14.27 -8.58 13.55
N ALA A 445 14.26 -7.33 14.02
CA ALA A 445 15.25 -6.31 13.64
C ALA A 445 15.43 -5.26 14.73
N TRP A 446 16.58 -4.59 14.77
CA TRP A 446 16.94 -3.63 15.82
C TRP A 446 17.50 -2.35 15.24
N THR A 447 17.14 -1.21 15.82
CA THR A 447 17.55 0.09 15.28
C THR A 447 18.48 0.86 16.20
N LEU A 448 19.59 1.31 15.64
CA LEU A 448 20.48 2.30 16.25
C LEU A 448 20.13 3.68 15.70
N LYS A 449 19.82 4.63 16.58
CA LYS A 449 19.67 6.06 16.27
C LYS A 449 21.01 6.75 16.49
N LEU A 450 21.53 7.39 15.46
CA LEU A 450 22.74 8.19 15.49
C LEU A 450 22.39 9.67 15.36
N THR A 451 22.88 10.48 16.29
CA THR A 451 22.76 11.95 16.26
C THR A 451 24.14 12.59 16.23
N GLY A 452 24.30 13.74 15.57
CA GLY A 452 25.60 14.42 15.49
C GLY A 452 26.66 13.69 14.63
N ALA A 453 26.25 12.64 13.92
CA ALA A 453 26.99 12.04 12.81
C ALA A 453 26.44 12.57 11.49
N THR A 454 27.26 12.56 10.44
CA THR A 454 26.82 12.92 9.08
C THR A 454 26.72 11.74 8.18
#